data_AF-A0A969JWL2-F1
#
_entry.id   AF-A0A969JWL2-F1
#
_cell.length_a   1.000
_cell.length_b   1.000
_cell.length_c   1.000
_cell.angle_alpha   90.00
_cell.angle_beta   90.00
_cell.angle_gamma   90.00
#
_symmetry.space_group_name_H-M   'P 1'
#
loop_
_entity.id
_entity.type
_entity.pdbx_description
1 polymer ?
#
loop_
_entity_poly.entity_id
_entity_poly.type
_entity_poly.pdbx_seq_one_letter_code
_entity_poly.pdbx_strand_id
1 'polypeptide(L)'
;MRCVPLRLFTEFDVNSFLEGLGSRLARYLAAPVTRFQPTVVSGREAHWERVIQPGDVLLVEGNSRISAAVKYLTHSTWSHAALCIGNAAAAPLIEADVVKGVIVVPFEKYLERNVRICRPVGLSADDLQALTAFAIARIGNTYDLKNIFDLLRYLLPTPPVPARFRRRLITFGSGEPTKAICSSLIAEAFQSVRYPVLPDLWPLPRREGNRTAALQCSFPQEFPMPANETINLWPDGSPHNPANDRPRIEVYLPKEKSDKPVPAVVVCPGGGYGGRAGHEGAPFAELFAAQGFVSFVCHYRVSPNRHPAPMTDVCRAIRLVRSRAKDWNIDEHKIALMGFSAGGHLASTVATQ
;
A
#
# COMPACT_ATOMS: atom_id res chain seq x y z
N MET A 1 -53.92 46.56 26.78
CA MET A 1 -53.47 45.17 26.60
C MET A 1 -51.96 45.18 26.42
N ARG A 2 -51.21 44.63 27.39
CA ARG A 2 -49.74 44.51 27.31
C ARG A 2 -49.41 43.16 26.68
N CYS A 3 -48.80 43.15 25.50
CA CYS A 3 -48.17 41.95 24.95
C CYS A 3 -46.78 41.78 25.59
N VAL A 4 -46.59 40.67 26.28
CA VAL A 4 -45.29 40.20 26.79
C VAL A 4 -44.62 39.42 25.66
N PRO A 5 -43.33 39.66 25.33
CA PRO A 5 -42.63 38.81 24.39
C PRO A 5 -42.23 37.50 25.08
N LEU A 6 -42.68 36.38 24.50
CA LEU A 6 -42.19 35.04 24.81
C LEU A 6 -40.69 34.98 24.48
N ARG A 7 -39.87 34.82 25.52
CA ARG A 7 -38.47 34.40 25.38
C ARG A 7 -38.46 32.99 24.78
N LEU A 8 -38.01 32.86 23.53
CA LEU A 8 -37.56 31.59 22.99
C LEU A 8 -36.31 31.18 23.76
N PHE A 9 -36.43 30.04 24.45
CA PHE A 9 -35.35 29.36 25.14
C PHE A 9 -34.24 29.00 24.15
N THR A 10 -33.04 29.50 24.42
CA THR A 10 -31.72 28.94 24.15
C THR A 10 -31.69 27.71 23.22
N GLU A 11 -31.34 27.91 21.95
CA GLU A 11 -30.48 26.95 21.25
C GLU A 11 -29.15 26.94 21.99
N PHE A 12 -29.07 26.07 23.01
CA PHE A 12 -27.81 25.78 23.67
C PHE A 12 -26.84 25.26 22.62
N ASP A 13 -25.68 25.86 22.64
CA ASP A 13 -24.41 25.68 21.94
C ASP A 13 -23.92 24.22 21.72
N VAL A 14 -24.75 23.35 21.11
CA VAL A 14 -24.40 21.94 20.83
C VAL A 14 -23.27 21.84 19.82
N ASN A 15 -23.22 22.73 18.82
CA ASN A 15 -22.16 22.75 17.81
C ASN A 15 -20.80 23.14 18.42
N SER A 16 -20.73 24.21 19.22
CA SER A 16 -19.50 24.62 19.92
C SER A 16 -19.03 23.59 20.95
N PHE A 17 -19.95 22.91 21.64
CA PHE A 17 -19.59 21.82 22.55
C PHE A 17 -19.00 20.61 21.81
N LEU A 18 -19.60 20.21 20.68
CA LEU A 18 -19.11 19.11 19.84
C LEU A 18 -17.80 19.48 19.12
N GLU A 19 -17.64 20.72 18.68
CA GLU A 19 -16.39 21.25 18.12
C GLU A 19 -15.28 21.32 19.17
N GLY A 20 -15.60 21.72 20.40
CA GLY A 20 -14.68 21.72 21.54
C GLY A 20 -14.23 20.31 21.95
N LEU A 21 -15.16 19.34 21.95
CA LEU A 21 -14.87 17.93 22.20
C LEU A 21 -14.01 17.33 21.06
N GLY A 22 -14.37 17.62 19.81
CA GLY A 22 -13.63 17.19 18.61
C GLY A 22 -12.21 17.76 18.58
N SER A 23 -12.03 19.02 18.94
CA SER A 23 -10.72 19.68 19.02
C SER A 23 -9.82 19.11 20.13
N ARG A 24 -10.40 18.67 21.25
CA ARG A 24 -9.67 17.96 22.31
C ARG A 24 -9.26 16.56 21.86
N LEU A 25 -10.15 15.87 21.14
CA LEU A 25 -9.90 14.54 20.61
C LEU A 25 -8.82 14.55 19.51
N ALA A 26 -8.91 15.50 18.57
CA ALA A 26 -7.90 15.70 17.53
C ALA A 26 -6.51 15.91 18.12
N ARG A 27 -6.38 16.74 19.17
CA ARG A 27 -5.12 16.93 19.91
C ARG A 27 -4.63 15.66 20.59
N TYR A 28 -5.52 14.88 21.18
CA TYR A 28 -5.17 13.60 21.81
C TYR A 28 -4.65 12.59 20.77
N LEU A 29 -5.29 12.51 19.60
CA LEU A 29 -4.90 11.60 18.52
C LEU A 29 -3.60 12.01 17.83
N ALA A 30 -3.37 13.31 17.67
CA ALA A 30 -2.13 13.87 17.14
C ALA A 30 -0.94 13.71 18.09
N ALA A 31 -1.19 13.49 19.39
CA ALA A 31 -0.12 13.35 20.38
C ALA A 31 0.78 12.13 20.09
N PRO A 32 2.10 12.26 20.30
CA PRO A 32 3.06 11.18 20.06
C PRO A 32 2.89 10.03 21.07
N VAL A 33 3.21 8.81 20.64
CA VAL A 33 3.28 7.62 21.48
C VAL A 33 4.65 7.54 22.14
N THR A 34 4.68 7.35 23.47
CA THR A 34 5.89 7.41 24.32
C THR A 34 6.95 6.32 24.06
N ARG A 35 6.63 5.28 23.28
CA ARG A 35 7.53 4.15 22.96
C ARG A 35 7.91 4.04 21.47
N PHE A 36 7.83 5.13 20.71
CA PHE A 36 8.24 5.09 19.31
C PHE A 36 9.77 5.04 19.19
N GLN A 37 10.30 3.92 18.71
CA GLN A 37 11.67 3.81 18.20
C GLN A 37 11.60 3.58 16.68
N PRO A 38 12.07 4.53 15.85
CA PRO A 38 12.15 4.29 14.41
C PRO A 38 13.15 3.16 14.14
N THR A 39 12.74 2.16 13.35
CA THR A 39 13.57 0.98 13.05
C THR A 39 14.77 1.34 12.17
N VAL A 40 14.64 2.40 11.36
CA VAL A 40 15.68 3.00 10.52
C VAL A 40 15.40 4.51 10.49
N VAL A 41 16.42 5.35 10.70
CA VAL A 41 16.30 6.80 10.52
C VAL A 41 16.99 7.18 9.22
N SER A 42 16.28 7.89 8.34
CA SER A 42 16.91 8.54 7.20
C SER A 42 17.79 9.67 7.76
N GLY A 43 19.07 9.40 8.00
CA GLY A 43 19.96 10.33 8.71
C GLY A 43 20.00 11.73 8.09
N ARG A 44 20.35 12.73 8.89
CA ARG A 44 20.52 14.14 8.50
C ARG A 44 21.54 14.36 7.36
N GLU A 45 22.39 13.38 7.10
CA GLU A 45 23.37 13.34 6.01
C GLU A 45 22.79 12.92 4.65
N ALA A 46 21.54 12.46 4.59
CA ALA A 46 20.89 12.15 3.33
C ALA A 46 20.76 13.42 2.47
N HIS A 47 21.32 13.42 1.26
CA HIS A 47 21.21 14.53 0.30
C HIS A 47 19.81 14.61 -0.35
N TRP A 48 18.74 14.63 0.45
CA TRP A 48 17.36 14.65 -0.01
C TRP A 48 17.07 15.86 -0.91
N GLU A 49 17.70 17.01 -0.64
CA GLU A 49 17.61 18.24 -1.43
C GLU A 49 17.97 18.03 -2.91
N ARG A 50 18.81 17.04 -3.21
CA ARG A 50 19.23 16.70 -4.58
C ARG A 50 18.30 15.69 -5.26
N VAL A 51 17.46 15.01 -4.48
CA VAL A 51 16.66 13.87 -4.93
C VAL A 51 15.20 14.24 -5.09
N ILE A 52 14.62 14.97 -4.12
CA ILE A 52 13.19 15.25 -4.10
C ILE A 52 12.76 16.21 -5.22
N GLN A 53 11.62 15.93 -5.83
CA GLN A 53 11.06 16.68 -6.95
C GLN A 53 9.55 16.95 -6.74
N PRO A 54 9.00 18.03 -7.32
CA PRO A 54 7.57 18.27 -7.39
C PRO A 54 6.82 17.06 -7.94
N GLY A 55 5.71 16.72 -7.30
CA GLY A 55 4.93 15.52 -7.60
C GLY A 55 5.39 14.26 -6.87
N ASP A 56 6.56 14.27 -6.23
CA ASP A 56 6.97 13.16 -5.37
C ASP A 56 6.05 13.06 -4.15
N VAL A 57 5.68 11.83 -3.80
CA VAL A 57 4.92 11.52 -2.58
C VAL A 57 5.90 11.02 -1.53
N LEU A 58 5.97 11.72 -0.40
CA LEU A 58 6.71 11.29 0.76
C LEU A 58 5.82 10.42 1.64
N LEU A 59 6.20 9.15 1.81
CA LEU A 59 5.62 8.28 2.82
C LEU A 59 6.42 8.42 4.12
N VAL A 60 5.73 8.61 5.24
CA VAL A 60 6.34 8.88 6.53
C VAL A 60 5.85 7.86 7.56
N GLU A 61 6.80 7.31 8.30
CA GLU A 61 6.49 6.55 9.50
C GLU A 61 6.17 7.52 10.65
N GLY A 62 4.87 7.75 10.88
CA GLY A 62 4.39 8.61 11.96
C GLY A 62 4.47 7.94 13.34
N ASN A 63 4.53 8.77 14.37
CA ASN A 63 4.63 8.36 15.78
C ASN A 63 3.43 8.80 16.63
N SER A 64 2.38 9.34 16.03
CA SER A 64 1.15 9.76 16.72
C SER A 64 0.25 8.56 17.08
N ARG A 65 -0.71 8.75 17.98
CA ARG A 65 -1.68 7.67 18.32
C ARG A 65 -2.49 7.24 17.09
N ILE A 66 -2.87 8.19 16.24
CA ILE A 66 -3.52 7.89 14.96
C ILE A 66 -2.59 7.08 14.04
N SER A 67 -1.29 7.38 14.04
CA SER A 67 -0.31 6.61 13.26
C SER A 67 -0.27 5.14 13.67
N ALA A 68 -0.32 4.85 14.98
CA ALA A 68 -0.36 3.48 15.47
C ALA A 68 -1.61 2.72 14.97
N ALA A 69 -2.77 3.41 14.91
CA ALA A 69 -3.99 2.84 14.34
C ALA A 69 -3.85 2.52 12.86
N VAL A 70 -3.34 3.48 12.09
CA VAL A 70 -3.16 3.31 10.64
C VAL A 70 -2.22 2.15 10.38
N LYS A 71 -1.11 2.03 11.11
CA LYS A 71 -0.18 0.90 10.96
C LYS A 71 -0.84 -0.44 11.26
N TYR A 72 -1.61 -0.49 12.34
CA TYR A 72 -2.34 -1.69 12.74
C TYR A 72 -3.40 -2.10 11.70
N LEU A 73 -4.21 -1.14 11.21
CA LEU A 73 -5.32 -1.41 10.29
C LEU A 73 -4.85 -1.73 8.87
N THR A 74 -3.82 -1.05 8.39
CA THR A 74 -3.32 -1.21 7.02
C THR A 74 -2.26 -2.30 6.90
N HIS A 75 -1.79 -2.85 8.02
CA HIS A 75 -0.61 -3.72 8.07
C HIS A 75 0.62 -3.12 7.36
N SER A 76 0.72 -1.79 7.33
CA SER A 76 1.83 -1.04 6.72
C SER A 76 2.60 -0.27 7.79
N THR A 77 3.89 -0.06 7.60
CA THR A 77 4.67 0.85 8.46
C THR A 77 4.41 2.32 8.13
N TRP A 78 3.93 2.62 6.92
CA TRP A 78 3.61 3.96 6.46
C TRP A 78 2.27 4.41 7.01
N SER A 79 2.28 5.45 7.83
CA SER A 79 1.08 5.92 8.52
C SER A 79 0.69 7.35 8.18
N HIS A 80 1.54 8.03 7.41
CA HIS A 80 1.32 9.39 6.96
C HIS A 80 1.94 9.58 5.57
N ALA A 81 1.41 10.55 4.82
CA ALA A 81 1.91 10.89 3.51
C ALA A 81 1.85 12.41 3.28
N ALA A 82 2.80 12.92 2.50
CA ALA A 82 2.86 14.32 2.09
C ALA A 82 3.26 14.43 0.61
N LEU A 83 2.78 15.44 -0.09
CA LEU A 83 3.07 15.68 -1.51
C LEU A 83 4.07 16.83 -1.67
N CYS A 84 5.16 16.60 -2.38
CA CYS A 84 6.10 17.65 -2.74
C CYS A 84 5.53 18.54 -3.84
N ILE A 85 5.54 19.86 -3.62
CA ILE A 85 5.01 20.84 -4.57
C ILE A 85 6.07 21.78 -5.16
N GLY A 86 7.34 21.67 -4.76
CA GLY A 86 8.37 22.61 -5.18
C GLY A 86 9.80 22.05 -5.20
N ASN A 87 10.62 22.62 -6.08
CA ASN A 87 12.04 22.28 -6.30
C ASN A 87 13.03 23.02 -5.36
N ALA A 88 12.53 23.87 -4.45
CA ALA A 88 13.38 24.74 -3.64
C ALA A 88 14.11 23.97 -2.53
N ALA A 89 15.16 24.58 -1.95
CA ALA A 89 16.00 24.00 -0.89
C ALA A 89 15.23 23.45 0.33
N ALA A 90 14.03 23.98 0.61
CA ALA A 90 13.16 23.51 1.70
C ALA A 90 12.13 22.43 1.28
N ALA A 91 12.07 22.11 -0.02
CA ALA A 91 11.13 21.19 -0.69
C ALA A 91 9.73 21.19 -0.05
N PRO A 92 8.93 22.26 -0.26
CA PRO A 92 7.65 22.41 0.44
C PRO A 92 6.75 21.20 0.18
N LEU A 93 6.26 20.62 1.27
CA LEU A 93 5.37 19.47 1.28
C LEU A 93 3.97 19.91 1.70
N ILE A 94 2.95 19.44 1.00
CA ILE A 94 1.56 19.55 1.44
C ILE A 94 1.19 18.27 2.20
N GLU A 95 0.67 18.42 3.41
CA GLU A 95 0.12 17.32 4.20
C GLU A 95 -1.28 17.68 4.74
N ALA A 96 -2.07 16.66 5.10
CA ALA A 96 -3.29 16.85 5.87
C ALA A 96 -3.02 16.56 7.35
N ASP A 97 -3.06 17.60 8.19
CA ASP A 97 -2.96 17.51 9.64
C ASP A 97 -4.35 17.44 10.27
N VAL A 98 -4.51 16.57 11.28
CA VAL A 98 -5.82 16.32 11.93
C VAL A 98 -6.34 17.56 12.69
N VAL A 99 -5.45 18.45 13.13
CA VAL A 99 -5.80 19.65 13.90
C VAL A 99 -5.79 20.89 13.00
N LYS A 100 -4.76 21.04 12.17
CA LYS A 100 -4.52 22.25 11.36
C LYS A 100 -5.14 22.19 9.97
N GLY A 101 -5.66 21.03 9.56
CA GLY A 101 -6.15 20.81 8.19
C GLY A 101 -5.00 20.65 7.20
N VAL A 102 -5.25 20.97 5.94
CA VAL A 102 -4.24 20.89 4.88
C VAL A 102 -3.27 22.06 5.00
N ILE A 103 -2.00 21.76 5.26
CA ILE A 103 -0.95 22.75 5.50
C ILE A 103 0.28 22.47 4.65
N VAL A 104 1.11 23.51 4.47
CA VAL A 104 2.45 23.38 3.89
C VAL A 104 3.46 23.22 5.02
N VAL A 105 4.32 22.22 4.91
CA VAL A 105 5.41 21.96 5.84
C VAL A 105 6.74 21.82 5.10
N PRO A 106 7.85 22.23 5.73
CA PRO A 106 9.19 21.97 5.20
C PRO A 106 9.54 20.48 5.29
N PHE A 107 10.35 19.96 4.37
CA PHE A 107 10.82 18.57 4.42
C PHE A 107 11.56 18.24 5.72
N GLU A 108 12.26 19.24 6.26
CA GLU A 108 13.02 19.21 7.50
C GLU A 108 12.22 18.70 8.71
N LYS A 109 10.89 18.87 8.67
CA LYS A 109 9.96 18.31 9.66
C LYS A 109 10.14 16.79 9.85
N TYR A 110 10.57 16.07 8.82
CA TYR A 110 10.64 14.60 8.80
C TYR A 110 12.06 14.03 8.78
N LEU A 111 13.12 14.84 8.94
CA LEU A 111 14.50 14.36 8.89
C LEU A 111 14.83 13.29 9.94
N GLU A 112 14.16 13.30 11.08
CA GLU A 112 14.37 12.32 12.14
C GLU A 112 13.34 11.17 12.07
N ARG A 113 12.70 10.97 10.91
CA ARG A 113 11.72 9.92 10.67
C ARG A 113 12.22 8.96 9.61
N ASN A 114 11.65 7.76 9.62
CA ASN A 114 11.77 6.85 8.50
C ASN A 114 10.89 7.39 7.37
N VAL A 115 11.50 7.72 6.23
CA VAL A 115 10.78 8.28 5.08
C VAL A 115 11.10 7.52 3.79
N ARG A 116 10.13 7.48 2.88
CA ARG A 116 10.31 6.94 1.53
C ARG A 116 9.76 7.93 0.50
N ILE A 117 10.58 8.26 -0.48
CA ILE A 117 10.18 9.09 -1.62
C ILE A 117 9.63 8.17 -2.72
N CYS A 118 8.39 8.42 -3.14
CA CYS A 118 7.71 7.72 -4.22
C CYS A 118 7.50 8.69 -5.39
N ARG A 119 8.12 8.40 -6.52
CA ARG A 119 8.02 9.24 -7.73
C ARG A 119 6.99 8.67 -8.71
N PRO A 120 6.02 9.48 -9.18
CA PRO A 120 5.16 9.07 -10.27
C PRO A 120 5.94 8.94 -11.58
N VAL A 121 5.59 7.96 -12.41
CA VAL A 121 6.27 7.68 -13.69
C VAL A 121 5.32 7.97 -14.84
N GLY A 122 5.80 8.68 -15.85
CA GLY A 122 5.02 8.94 -17.07
C GLY A 122 4.04 10.12 -16.98
N LEU A 123 4.11 10.95 -15.95
CA LEU A 123 3.40 12.24 -15.92
C LEU A 123 4.14 13.27 -16.78
N SER A 124 3.39 14.05 -17.56
CA SER A 124 3.94 15.20 -18.28
C SER A 124 4.22 16.36 -17.31
N ALA A 125 4.98 17.36 -17.76
CA ALA A 125 5.23 18.57 -16.98
C ALA A 125 3.92 19.32 -16.66
N ASP A 126 2.98 19.34 -17.61
CA ASP A 126 1.67 19.97 -17.47
C ASP A 126 0.81 19.23 -16.43
N ASP A 127 0.85 17.89 -16.42
CA ASP A 127 0.16 17.10 -15.42
C ASP A 127 0.75 17.34 -14.02
N LEU A 128 2.07 17.41 -13.88
CA LEU A 128 2.71 17.73 -12.61
C LEU A 128 2.31 19.12 -12.11
N GLN A 129 2.19 20.10 -13.01
CA GLN A 129 1.72 21.44 -12.67
C GLN A 129 0.26 21.42 -12.23
N ALA A 130 -0.62 20.73 -12.96
CA ALA A 130 -2.02 20.60 -12.61
C ALA A 130 -2.22 19.89 -11.26
N LEU A 131 -1.46 18.81 -11.02
CA LEU A 131 -1.47 18.04 -9.78
C LEU A 131 -1.04 18.89 -8.59
N THR A 132 0.06 19.62 -8.71
CA THR A 132 0.56 20.50 -7.64
C THR A 132 -0.39 21.67 -7.39
N ALA A 133 -0.93 22.28 -8.44
CA ALA A 133 -1.92 23.35 -8.32
C ALA A 133 -3.20 22.87 -7.61
N PHE A 134 -3.67 21.66 -7.91
CA PHE A 134 -4.83 21.06 -7.28
C PHE A 134 -4.64 20.82 -5.78
N ALA A 135 -3.44 20.40 -5.38
CA ALA A 135 -3.09 20.22 -3.98
C ALA A 135 -2.95 21.58 -3.25
N ILE A 136 -2.33 22.58 -3.88
CA ILE A 136 -2.19 23.94 -3.35
C ILE A 136 -3.57 24.58 -3.12
N ALA A 137 -4.52 24.37 -4.02
CA ALA A 137 -5.90 24.89 -3.89
C ALA A 137 -6.66 24.34 -2.67
N ARG A 138 -6.15 23.29 -2.02
CA ARG A 138 -6.78 22.66 -0.84
C ARG A 138 -6.16 23.12 0.48
N ILE A 139 -5.12 23.95 0.46
CA ILE A 139 -4.52 24.50 1.67
C ILE A 139 -5.60 25.25 2.47
N GLY A 140 -5.66 24.98 3.78
CA GLY A 140 -6.66 25.54 4.69
C GLY A 140 -7.95 24.72 4.81
N ASN A 141 -8.16 23.70 3.98
CA ASN A 141 -9.28 22.79 4.16
C ASN A 141 -9.13 22.03 5.49
N THR A 142 -10.18 22.05 6.30
CA THR A 142 -10.18 21.39 7.60
C THR A 142 -10.51 19.90 7.50
N TYR A 143 -10.04 19.15 8.48
CA TYR A 143 -10.36 17.73 8.64
C TYR A 143 -11.80 17.59 9.15
N ASP A 144 -12.62 16.73 8.52
CA ASP A 144 -13.98 16.50 9.03
C ASP A 144 -13.95 15.72 10.36
N LEU A 145 -14.37 16.38 11.44
CA LEU A 145 -14.44 15.81 12.79
C LEU A 145 -15.31 14.55 12.84
N LYS A 146 -16.28 14.37 11.93
CA LYS A 146 -17.11 13.15 11.85
C LYS A 146 -16.27 11.91 11.54
N ASN A 147 -15.29 12.03 10.63
CA ASN A 147 -14.36 10.95 10.29
C ASN A 147 -13.41 10.61 11.45
N ILE A 148 -13.14 11.57 12.35
CA ILE A 148 -12.32 11.35 13.56
C ILE A 148 -13.04 10.42 14.55
N PHE A 149 -14.35 10.60 14.75
CA PHE A 149 -15.14 9.73 15.62
C PHE A 149 -15.24 8.30 15.07
N ASP A 150 -15.38 8.14 13.76
CA ASP A 150 -15.36 6.83 13.12
C ASP A 150 -14.00 6.14 13.25
N LEU A 151 -12.90 6.88 13.16
CA LEU A 151 -11.57 6.35 13.39
C LEU A 151 -11.35 5.95 14.86
N LEU A 152 -11.91 6.71 15.81
CA LEU A 152 -11.86 6.42 17.24
C LEU A 152 -12.53 5.07 17.58
N ARG A 153 -13.57 4.69 16.85
CA ARG A 153 -14.27 3.39 17.00
C ARG A 153 -13.33 2.19 16.79
N TYR A 154 -12.30 2.34 15.96
CA TYR A 154 -11.30 1.31 15.67
C TYR A 154 -10.07 1.39 16.59
N LEU A 155 -9.83 2.55 17.20
CA LEU A 155 -8.70 2.85 18.10
C LEU A 155 -8.93 2.44 19.56
N LEU A 156 -10.18 2.15 19.94
CA LEU A 156 -10.51 1.65 21.27
C LEU A 156 -10.45 0.12 21.28
N PRO A 157 -9.45 -0.50 21.96
CA PRO A 157 -9.48 -1.93 22.20
C PRO A 157 -10.69 -2.22 23.10
N THR A 158 -11.75 -2.71 22.48
CA THR A 158 -13.09 -2.95 23.07
C THR A 158 -13.86 -1.70 23.53
N PRO A 159 -14.76 -1.13 22.71
CA PRO A 159 -15.85 -0.36 23.29
C PRO A 159 -16.83 -1.35 23.97
N PRO A 160 -17.46 -1.02 25.12
CA PRO A 160 -18.44 -1.86 25.81
C PRO A 160 -19.78 -1.87 25.05
N VAL A 161 -19.74 -2.15 23.75
CA VAL A 161 -20.90 -2.09 22.86
C VAL A 161 -21.36 -3.51 22.57
N PRO A 162 -22.57 -3.90 23.03
CA PRO A 162 -23.13 -5.23 22.81
C PRO A 162 -23.18 -5.59 21.32
N ALA A 163 -22.86 -6.85 20.99
CA ALA A 163 -22.70 -7.34 19.61
C ALA A 163 -23.88 -7.01 18.66
N ARG A 164 -25.10 -6.92 19.20
CA ARG A 164 -26.34 -6.55 18.50
C ARG A 164 -26.34 -5.15 17.87
N PHE A 165 -25.60 -4.19 18.43
CA PHE A 165 -25.46 -2.85 17.87
C PHE A 165 -24.31 -2.74 16.86
N ARG A 166 -23.38 -3.71 16.81
CA ARG A 166 -22.24 -3.70 15.89
C ARG A 166 -22.68 -3.72 14.42
N ARG A 167 -23.71 -4.49 14.07
CA ARG A 167 -24.18 -4.63 12.67
C ARG A 167 -24.90 -3.39 12.13
N ARG A 168 -25.39 -2.49 12.99
CA ARG A 168 -26.01 -1.22 12.58
C ARG A 168 -25.01 -0.06 12.48
N LEU A 169 -23.76 -0.26 12.85
CA LEU A 169 -22.71 0.78 12.94
C LEU A 169 -21.56 0.56 11.94
N ILE A 170 -21.70 -0.38 11.00
CA ILE A 170 -20.74 -0.63 9.92
C ILE A 170 -21.38 -0.16 8.62
N THR A 171 -21.56 1.15 8.51
CA THR A 171 -21.82 1.80 7.23
C THR A 171 -20.74 2.85 7.06
N PHE A 172 -19.67 2.49 6.36
CA PHE A 172 -18.76 3.47 5.80
C PHE A 172 -19.54 4.19 4.70
N GLY A 173 -19.95 5.43 4.92
CA GLY A 173 -20.74 6.18 3.95
C GLY A 173 -21.79 7.08 4.56
N SER A 174 -21.36 8.18 5.17
CA SER A 174 -22.09 9.44 4.97
C SER A 174 -21.72 9.93 3.57
N GLY A 175 -22.69 9.98 2.65
CA GLY A 175 -22.50 10.26 1.22
C GLY A 175 -22.04 11.67 0.86
N GLU A 176 -21.02 12.20 1.53
CA GLU A 176 -20.22 13.32 1.05
C GLU A 176 -18.75 12.93 1.01
N PRO A 177 -18.00 13.35 -0.04
CA PRO A 177 -16.63 12.91 -0.26
C PRO A 177 -15.76 13.26 0.96
N THR A 178 -14.96 12.28 1.33
CA THR A 178 -14.10 12.16 2.50
C THR A 178 -13.06 13.28 2.53
N LYS A 179 -13.48 14.48 2.96
CA LYS A 179 -12.59 15.64 3.02
C LYS A 179 -11.50 15.41 4.07
N ALA A 180 -10.29 15.26 3.53
CA ALA A 180 -8.97 15.45 4.12
C ALA A 180 -8.40 14.36 5.04
N ILE A 181 -8.32 13.09 4.63
CA ILE A 181 -7.22 12.21 5.10
C ILE A 181 -5.98 12.49 4.23
N CYS A 182 -4.77 12.35 4.76
CA CYS A 182 -3.54 12.54 3.99
C CYS A 182 -3.49 11.69 2.70
N SER A 183 -4.01 10.46 2.74
CA SER A 183 -4.12 9.59 1.57
C SER A 183 -5.23 10.00 0.60
N SER A 184 -6.37 10.52 1.07
CA SER A 184 -7.46 10.94 0.17
C SER A 184 -7.13 12.22 -0.57
N LEU A 185 -6.49 13.19 0.09
CA LEU A 185 -5.98 14.41 -0.54
C LEU A 185 -5.05 14.09 -1.72
N ILE A 186 -4.08 13.21 -1.49
CA ILE A 186 -3.10 12.81 -2.50
C ILE A 186 -3.79 12.02 -3.61
N ALA A 187 -4.67 11.08 -3.27
CA ALA A 187 -5.41 10.29 -4.25
C ALA A 187 -6.28 11.16 -5.16
N GLU A 188 -7.01 12.14 -4.61
CA GLU A 188 -7.79 13.11 -5.39
C GLU A 188 -6.88 13.92 -6.33
N ALA A 189 -5.69 14.33 -5.86
CA ALA A 189 -4.75 15.11 -6.66
C ALA A 189 -4.27 14.34 -7.89
N PHE A 190 -3.89 13.08 -7.71
CA PHE A 190 -3.53 12.22 -8.84
C PHE A 190 -4.72 11.88 -9.74
N GLN A 191 -5.90 11.68 -9.17
CA GLN A 191 -7.11 11.44 -9.96
C GLN A 191 -7.49 12.66 -10.83
N SER A 192 -7.22 13.88 -10.36
CA SER A 192 -7.48 15.11 -11.12
C SER A 192 -6.71 15.17 -12.45
N VAL A 193 -5.54 14.52 -12.51
CA VAL A 193 -4.71 14.36 -13.71
C VAL A 193 -4.85 12.97 -14.34
N ARG A 194 -5.89 12.24 -13.95
CA ARG A 194 -6.21 10.88 -14.45
C ARG A 194 -5.07 9.88 -14.25
N TYR A 195 -4.24 10.09 -13.24
CA TYR A 195 -3.19 9.16 -12.88
C TYR A 195 -3.75 8.09 -11.91
N PRO A 196 -3.66 6.80 -12.26
CA PRO A 196 -4.33 5.73 -11.51
C PRO A 196 -3.59 5.42 -10.21
N VAL A 197 -3.95 6.12 -9.12
CA VAL A 197 -3.50 5.79 -7.75
C VAL A 197 -4.55 5.00 -6.99
N LEU A 198 -5.83 5.25 -7.29
CA LEU A 198 -6.96 4.49 -6.75
C LEU A 198 -7.28 3.31 -7.68
N PRO A 199 -7.70 2.17 -7.13
CA PRO A 199 -8.18 1.07 -7.95
C PRO A 199 -9.44 1.49 -8.72
N ASP A 200 -9.52 1.13 -10.00
CA ASP A 200 -10.74 1.33 -10.79
C ASP A 200 -11.88 0.47 -10.20
N LEU A 201 -12.96 1.12 -9.78
CA LEU A 201 -14.15 0.46 -9.25
C LEU A 201 -15.17 0.29 -10.37
N TRP A 202 -15.25 -0.91 -10.95
CA TRP A 202 -16.28 -1.21 -11.95
C TRP A 202 -17.61 -1.60 -11.27
N PRO A 203 -18.75 -0.98 -11.61
CA PRO A 203 -20.04 -1.38 -11.05
C PRO A 203 -20.44 -2.76 -11.58
N LEU A 204 -20.57 -3.74 -10.68
CA LEU A 204 -21.06 -5.08 -11.02
C LEU A 204 -22.60 -5.10 -11.08
N PRO A 205 -23.21 -5.87 -11.99
CA PRO A 205 -24.66 -6.01 -12.06
C PRO A 205 -25.22 -6.64 -10.77
N ARG A 206 -26.28 -6.04 -10.23
CA ARG A 206 -27.02 -6.53 -9.04
C ARG A 206 -27.55 -7.94 -9.31
N ARG A 207 -27.17 -8.92 -8.47
CA ARG A 207 -27.96 -10.16 -8.32
C ARG A 207 -29.14 -9.89 -7.37
N GLU A 208 -30.34 -10.19 -7.83
CA GLU A 208 -31.55 -10.11 -7.00
C GLU A 208 -31.43 -10.99 -5.74
N GLY A 209 -31.76 -10.41 -4.58
CA GLY A 209 -32.02 -11.17 -3.35
C GLY A 209 -31.07 -10.99 -2.18
N ASN A 210 -29.90 -10.34 -2.32
CA ASN A 210 -28.94 -10.21 -1.20
C ASN A 210 -28.77 -8.75 -0.73
N ARG A 211 -29.13 -8.45 0.53
CA ARG A 211 -29.15 -7.08 1.11
C ARG A 211 -27.78 -6.57 1.60
N THR A 212 -26.71 -7.31 1.38
CA THR A 212 -25.35 -6.90 1.75
C THR A 212 -24.41 -7.23 0.59
N ALA A 213 -23.86 -6.19 -0.03
CA ALA A 213 -22.80 -6.32 -1.02
C ALA A 213 -21.54 -6.85 -0.32
N ALA A 214 -21.35 -8.16 -0.33
CA ALA A 214 -20.05 -8.74 -0.06
C ALA A 214 -19.16 -8.40 -1.27
N LEU A 215 -18.06 -7.68 -1.02
CA LEU A 215 -16.99 -7.51 -2.00
C LEU A 215 -16.40 -8.90 -2.25
N GLN A 216 -16.60 -9.41 -3.46
CA GLN A 216 -15.91 -10.61 -3.92
C GLN A 216 -14.98 -10.17 -5.06
N CYS A 217 -13.66 -10.21 -4.81
CA CYS A 217 -12.69 -10.18 -5.90
C CYS A 217 -12.93 -11.41 -6.77
N SER A 218 -13.60 -11.22 -7.90
CA SER A 218 -13.65 -12.22 -8.95
C SER A 218 -12.36 -12.15 -9.75
N PHE A 219 -11.43 -13.04 -9.43
CA PHE A 219 -10.35 -13.40 -10.34
C PHE A 219 -10.99 -13.99 -11.60
N PRO A 220 -10.51 -13.69 -12.82
CA PRO A 220 -11.02 -14.31 -14.04
C PRO A 220 -10.99 -15.84 -13.85
N GLN A 221 -12.16 -16.45 -14.04
CA GLN A 221 -12.47 -17.81 -13.63
C GLN A 221 -11.95 -18.85 -14.63
N GLU A 222 -10.67 -18.74 -14.99
CA GLU A 222 -9.90 -19.75 -15.74
C GLU A 222 -8.53 -19.93 -15.05
N PHE A 223 -8.54 -20.36 -13.79
CA PHE A 223 -7.38 -20.95 -13.13
C PHE A 223 -7.66 -22.43 -12.88
N PRO A 224 -6.71 -23.36 -13.11
CA PRO A 224 -5.33 -23.12 -13.50
C PRO A 224 -5.09 -23.34 -15.01
N MET A 225 -4.44 -22.38 -15.66
CA MET A 225 -3.71 -22.66 -16.90
C MET A 225 -2.50 -23.55 -16.58
N PRO A 226 -2.23 -24.61 -17.36
CA PRO A 226 -1.03 -25.41 -17.16
C PRO A 226 0.22 -24.56 -17.43
N ALA A 227 1.27 -24.74 -16.62
CA ALA A 227 2.57 -24.13 -16.88
C ALA A 227 3.04 -24.49 -18.30
N ASN A 228 3.59 -23.51 -19.02
CA ASN A 228 4.10 -23.71 -20.37
C ASN A 228 5.32 -24.66 -20.40
N GLU A 229 6.17 -24.55 -19.38
CA GLU A 229 7.40 -25.34 -19.25
C GLU A 229 7.71 -25.52 -17.76
N THR A 230 8.29 -26.65 -17.40
CA THR A 230 8.83 -26.90 -16.05
C THR A 230 10.31 -27.23 -16.17
N ILE A 231 11.16 -26.48 -15.45
CA ILE A 231 12.61 -26.61 -15.55
C ILE A 231 13.21 -26.87 -14.18
N ASN A 232 14.00 -27.94 -14.04
CA ASN A 232 14.75 -28.20 -12.82
C ASN A 232 15.87 -27.18 -12.65
N LEU A 233 15.99 -26.59 -11.46
CA LEU A 233 17.03 -25.60 -11.15
C LEU A 233 18.43 -26.21 -11.09
N TRP A 234 18.49 -27.48 -10.67
CA TRP A 234 19.69 -28.29 -10.56
C TRP A 234 19.48 -29.63 -11.29
N PRO A 235 19.72 -29.68 -12.61
CA PRO A 235 19.53 -30.89 -13.43
C PRO A 235 20.34 -32.08 -12.91
N ASP A 236 21.57 -31.81 -12.44
CA ASP A 236 22.52 -32.81 -11.96
C ASP A 236 22.39 -33.11 -10.44
N GLY A 237 21.34 -32.56 -9.81
CA GLY A 237 21.10 -32.69 -8.36
C GLY A 237 21.42 -31.41 -7.59
N SER A 238 20.60 -31.11 -6.59
CA SER A 238 20.69 -29.85 -5.83
C SER A 238 21.75 -29.92 -4.71
N PRO A 239 22.51 -28.83 -4.45
CA PRO A 239 23.60 -28.85 -3.46
C PRO A 239 23.10 -29.10 -2.04
N HIS A 240 23.71 -30.02 -1.28
CA HIS A 240 23.32 -30.34 0.11
C HIS A 240 21.84 -30.75 0.24
N ASN A 241 21.41 -31.74 -0.55
CA ASN A 241 20.02 -32.21 -0.60
C ASN A 241 19.84 -33.58 0.06
N PRO A 242 19.74 -33.66 1.40
CA PRO A 242 19.49 -34.90 2.12
C PRO A 242 18.12 -35.52 1.82
N ALA A 243 17.18 -34.74 1.23
CA ALA A 243 15.79 -35.16 1.00
C ALA A 243 15.50 -35.66 -0.42
N ASN A 244 16.48 -35.64 -1.33
CA ASN A 244 16.29 -35.86 -2.77
C ASN A 244 15.21 -34.95 -3.41
N ASP A 245 14.97 -33.76 -2.84
CA ASP A 245 14.01 -32.79 -3.39
C ASP A 245 14.59 -32.09 -4.63
N ARG A 246 13.81 -32.01 -5.70
CA ARG A 246 14.23 -31.42 -6.99
C ARG A 246 13.55 -30.06 -7.17
N PRO A 247 14.20 -28.97 -6.74
CA PRO A 247 13.61 -27.65 -6.90
C PRO A 247 13.61 -27.27 -8.39
N ARG A 248 12.55 -26.58 -8.79
CA ARG A 248 12.23 -26.32 -10.19
C ARG A 248 11.54 -24.96 -10.33
N ILE A 249 11.51 -24.44 -11.55
CA ILE A 249 10.66 -23.32 -11.92
C ILE A 249 9.57 -23.79 -12.87
N GLU A 250 8.37 -23.28 -12.69
CA GLU A 250 7.27 -23.41 -13.64
C GLU A 250 7.14 -22.08 -14.39
N VAL A 251 7.15 -22.13 -15.73
CA VAL A 251 7.17 -20.97 -16.61
C VAL A 251 5.75 -20.67 -17.10
N TYR A 252 5.35 -19.41 -17.01
CA TYR A 252 4.06 -18.91 -17.48
C TYR A 252 4.32 -17.76 -18.45
N LEU A 253 3.92 -17.96 -19.70
CA LEU A 253 4.12 -17.00 -20.78
C LEU A 253 2.82 -16.21 -21.02
N PRO A 254 2.93 -14.91 -21.39
CA PRO A 254 1.76 -14.13 -21.77
C PRO A 254 1.11 -14.72 -23.02
N LYS A 255 -0.23 -14.68 -23.09
CA LYS A 255 -0.99 -15.19 -24.25
C LYS A 255 -0.66 -14.41 -25.53
N GLU A 256 -0.48 -13.10 -25.40
CA GLU A 256 -0.05 -12.23 -26.50
C GLU A 256 1.46 -12.05 -26.48
N LYS A 257 2.09 -12.26 -27.65
CA LYS A 257 3.53 -12.03 -27.82
C LYS A 257 3.78 -10.55 -28.08
N SER A 258 4.71 -9.97 -27.34
CA SER A 258 5.22 -8.62 -27.59
C SER A 258 6.42 -8.67 -28.53
N ASP A 259 6.54 -7.68 -29.42
CA ASP A 259 7.74 -7.48 -30.25
C ASP A 259 8.93 -6.93 -29.45
N LYS A 260 8.66 -6.33 -28.29
CA LYS A 260 9.69 -5.79 -27.38
C LYS A 260 9.91 -6.72 -26.18
N PRO A 261 11.13 -6.78 -25.63
CA PRO A 261 11.38 -7.51 -24.40
C PRO A 261 10.49 -7.06 -23.25
N VAL A 262 9.84 -8.00 -22.57
CA VAL A 262 8.89 -7.73 -21.48
C VAL A 262 9.55 -7.95 -20.11
N PRO A 263 9.06 -7.29 -19.05
CA PRO A 263 9.52 -7.59 -17.69
C PRO A 263 9.16 -9.00 -17.24
N ALA A 264 9.89 -9.51 -16.25
CA ALA A 264 9.65 -10.83 -15.66
C ALA A 264 9.45 -10.79 -14.14
N VAL A 265 8.69 -11.76 -13.61
CA VAL A 265 8.45 -11.92 -12.16
C VAL A 265 8.73 -13.35 -11.72
N VAL A 266 9.61 -13.52 -10.74
CA VAL A 266 9.80 -14.80 -10.05
C VAL A 266 8.97 -14.78 -8.76
N VAL A 267 8.01 -15.69 -8.65
CA VAL A 267 7.10 -15.84 -7.52
C VAL A 267 7.59 -16.96 -6.61
N CYS A 268 7.80 -16.64 -5.34
CA CYS A 268 8.16 -17.56 -4.26
C CYS A 268 6.94 -17.78 -3.36
N PRO A 269 6.22 -18.91 -3.48
CA PRO A 269 5.09 -19.23 -2.60
C PRO A 269 5.53 -19.30 -1.14
N GLY A 270 4.64 -19.04 -0.18
CA GLY A 270 4.89 -19.25 1.25
C GLY A 270 4.74 -20.71 1.66
N GLY A 271 4.34 -20.96 2.92
CA GLY A 271 4.23 -22.32 3.48
C GLY A 271 5.22 -22.64 4.61
N GLY A 272 5.72 -21.61 5.29
CA GLY A 272 6.45 -21.74 6.56
C GLY A 272 7.74 -22.57 6.49
N TYR A 273 8.33 -22.76 5.30
CA TYR A 273 9.44 -23.69 5.03
C TYR A 273 9.13 -25.17 5.34
N GLY A 274 7.88 -25.52 5.66
CA GLY A 274 7.42 -26.91 5.74
C GLY A 274 6.81 -27.41 4.44
N GLY A 275 6.34 -26.49 3.59
CA GLY A 275 5.74 -26.76 2.29
C GLY A 275 5.71 -25.51 1.42
N ARG A 276 5.02 -25.60 0.28
CA ARG A 276 4.76 -24.48 -0.64
C ARG A 276 3.25 -24.31 -0.78
N ALA A 277 2.73 -23.13 -0.44
CA ALA A 277 1.30 -22.85 -0.56
C ALA A 277 0.91 -22.69 -2.04
N GLY A 278 0.24 -23.70 -2.62
CA GLY A 278 -0.10 -23.69 -4.06
C GLY A 278 -0.92 -22.47 -4.50
N HIS A 279 -1.79 -21.96 -3.64
CA HIS A 279 -2.61 -20.76 -3.90
C HIS A 279 -1.80 -19.44 -3.92
N GLU A 280 -0.55 -19.46 -3.45
CA GLU A 280 0.38 -18.31 -3.48
C GLU A 280 1.39 -18.40 -4.64
N GLY A 281 1.29 -19.44 -5.49
CA GLY A 281 2.18 -19.67 -6.64
C GLY A 281 1.50 -19.40 -7.97
N ALA A 282 0.99 -20.46 -8.61
CA ALA A 282 0.42 -20.41 -9.96
C ALA A 282 -0.63 -19.29 -10.16
N PRO A 283 -1.56 -19.03 -9.22
CA PRO A 283 -2.54 -17.94 -9.41
C PRO A 283 -1.91 -16.56 -9.61
N PHE A 284 -0.79 -16.26 -8.97
CA PHE A 284 -0.10 -15.00 -9.16
C PHE A 284 0.75 -15.01 -10.44
N ALA A 285 1.37 -16.14 -10.78
CA ALA A 285 2.10 -16.26 -12.03
C ALA A 285 1.18 -16.07 -13.24
N GLU A 286 0.03 -16.73 -13.29
CA GLU A 286 -0.92 -16.56 -14.40
C GLU A 286 -1.50 -15.15 -14.42
N LEU A 287 -1.72 -14.51 -13.26
CA LEU A 287 -2.12 -13.09 -13.20
C LEU A 287 -1.08 -12.20 -13.88
N PHE A 288 0.21 -12.37 -13.57
CA PHE A 288 1.28 -11.61 -14.22
C PHE A 288 1.39 -11.89 -15.72
N ALA A 289 1.24 -13.16 -16.11
CA ALA A 289 1.22 -13.55 -17.52
C ALA A 289 0.06 -12.89 -18.28
N ALA A 290 -1.13 -12.81 -17.68
CA ALA A 290 -2.27 -12.11 -18.25
C ALA A 290 -2.05 -10.59 -18.38
N GLN A 291 -1.13 -10.01 -17.60
CA GLN A 291 -0.74 -8.60 -17.68
C GLN A 291 0.48 -8.36 -18.61
N GLY A 292 0.92 -9.37 -19.36
CA GLY A 292 2.02 -9.21 -20.33
C GLY A 292 3.43 -9.42 -19.77
N PHE A 293 3.56 -9.92 -18.53
CA PHE A 293 4.86 -10.29 -17.96
C PHE A 293 5.16 -11.75 -18.30
N VAL A 294 6.45 -12.12 -18.33
CA VAL A 294 6.81 -13.54 -18.18
C VAL A 294 6.95 -13.84 -16.69
N SER A 295 6.23 -14.84 -16.20
CA SER A 295 6.23 -15.16 -14.78
C SER A 295 6.69 -16.58 -14.50
N PHE A 296 7.29 -16.77 -13.33
CA PHE A 296 7.88 -18.02 -12.92
C PHE A 296 7.44 -18.36 -11.50
N VAL A 297 6.98 -19.59 -11.26
CA VAL A 297 6.79 -20.08 -9.88
C VAL A 297 8.04 -20.84 -9.47
N CYS A 298 8.76 -20.33 -8.48
CA CYS A 298 9.95 -20.97 -7.93
C CYS A 298 9.57 -21.99 -6.86
N HIS A 299 9.59 -23.27 -7.21
CA HIS A 299 9.48 -24.38 -6.28
C HIS A 299 10.84 -24.63 -5.60
N TYR A 300 11.23 -23.72 -4.70
CA TYR A 300 12.45 -23.82 -3.90
C TYR A 300 12.36 -24.93 -2.85
N ARG A 301 13.50 -25.48 -2.41
CA ARG A 301 13.54 -26.55 -1.40
C ARG A 301 13.01 -26.07 -0.05
N VAL A 302 12.31 -26.96 0.63
CA VAL A 302 11.77 -26.76 1.99
C VAL A 302 12.23 -27.90 2.91
N SER A 303 11.75 -27.94 4.15
CA SER A 303 12.08 -28.96 5.14
C SER A 303 12.12 -30.38 4.53
N PRO A 304 13.17 -31.17 4.78
CA PRO A 304 14.21 -30.96 5.79
C PRO A 304 15.36 -30.03 5.35
N ASN A 305 15.35 -29.54 4.11
CA ASN A 305 16.35 -28.57 3.63
C ASN A 305 16.13 -27.21 4.29
N ARG A 306 17.18 -26.67 4.93
CA ARG A 306 17.15 -25.37 5.62
C ARG A 306 18.10 -24.38 4.95
N HIS A 307 18.13 -23.15 5.45
CA HIS A 307 19.11 -22.15 5.03
C HIS A 307 20.53 -22.74 5.00
N PRO A 308 21.32 -22.52 3.92
CA PRO A 308 21.06 -21.62 2.79
C PRO A 308 20.33 -22.24 1.59
N ALA A 309 19.91 -23.51 1.63
CA ALA A 309 19.37 -24.22 0.46
C ALA A 309 18.20 -23.49 -0.27
N PRO A 310 17.13 -23.04 0.42
CA PRO A 310 16.04 -22.31 -0.23
C PRO A 310 16.51 -21.02 -0.91
N MET A 311 17.44 -20.30 -0.28
CA MET A 311 18.01 -19.06 -0.81
C MET A 311 18.85 -19.34 -2.07
N THR A 312 19.69 -20.38 -2.05
CA THR A 312 20.48 -20.77 -3.23
C THR A 312 19.61 -21.18 -4.41
N ASP A 313 18.44 -21.79 -4.16
CA ASP A 313 17.48 -22.13 -5.21
C ASP A 313 16.88 -20.88 -5.84
N VAL A 314 16.46 -19.90 -5.03
CA VAL A 314 15.92 -18.64 -5.54
C VAL A 314 16.98 -17.85 -6.32
N CYS A 315 18.21 -17.76 -5.81
CA CYS A 315 19.32 -17.16 -6.55
C CYS A 315 19.59 -17.89 -7.88
N ARG A 316 19.53 -19.23 -7.88
CA ARG A 316 19.68 -20.03 -9.10
C ARG A 316 18.52 -19.80 -10.08
N ALA A 317 17.29 -19.66 -9.58
CA ALA A 317 16.13 -19.34 -10.39
C ALA A 317 16.30 -18.00 -11.10
N ILE A 318 16.69 -16.95 -10.37
CA ILE A 318 16.94 -15.61 -10.95
C ILE A 318 18.06 -15.68 -12.00
N ARG A 319 19.16 -16.40 -11.71
CA ARG A 319 20.26 -16.59 -12.66
C ARG A 319 19.81 -17.32 -13.92
N LEU A 320 18.98 -18.37 -13.78
CA LEU A 320 18.42 -19.12 -14.88
C LEU A 320 17.52 -18.22 -15.74
N VAL A 321 16.60 -17.49 -15.10
CA VAL A 321 15.70 -16.52 -15.75
C VAL A 321 16.50 -15.51 -16.57
N ARG A 322 17.52 -14.89 -15.95
CA ARG A 322 18.37 -13.91 -16.62
C ARG A 322 19.17 -14.52 -17.77
N SER A 323 19.75 -15.71 -17.58
CA SER A 323 20.57 -16.36 -18.62
C SER A 323 19.79 -16.81 -19.85
N ARG A 324 18.50 -17.13 -19.67
CA ARG A 324 17.58 -17.55 -20.74
C ARG A 324 16.61 -16.42 -21.14
N ALA A 325 16.91 -15.17 -20.79
CA ALA A 325 15.99 -14.05 -21.05
C ALA A 325 15.61 -13.93 -22.54
N LYS A 326 16.54 -14.22 -23.45
CA LYS A 326 16.28 -14.22 -24.90
C LYS A 326 15.25 -15.28 -25.32
N ASP A 327 15.27 -16.46 -24.71
CA ASP A 327 14.37 -17.57 -25.06
C ASP A 327 12.89 -17.22 -24.80
N TRP A 328 12.65 -16.38 -23.79
CA TRP A 328 11.32 -15.96 -23.37
C TRP A 328 11.00 -14.50 -23.72
N ASN A 329 11.86 -13.83 -24.50
CA ASN A 329 11.74 -12.41 -24.83
C ASN A 329 11.58 -11.49 -23.59
N ILE A 330 12.44 -11.70 -22.60
CA ILE A 330 12.47 -10.95 -21.34
C ILE A 330 13.56 -9.87 -21.39
N ASP A 331 13.28 -8.70 -20.80
CA ASP A 331 14.30 -7.71 -20.47
C ASP A 331 15.12 -8.17 -19.24
N GLU A 332 16.37 -8.54 -19.46
CA GLU A 332 17.26 -9.11 -18.43
C GLU A 332 17.55 -8.17 -17.25
N HIS A 333 17.29 -6.87 -17.43
CA HIS A 333 17.43 -5.84 -16.40
C HIS A 333 16.12 -5.59 -15.63
N LYS A 334 14.99 -6.20 -16.03
CA LYS A 334 13.67 -6.04 -15.41
C LYS A 334 13.11 -7.36 -14.89
N ILE A 335 13.83 -7.96 -13.95
CA ILE A 335 13.42 -9.19 -13.26
C ILE A 335 13.04 -8.83 -11.83
N ALA A 336 11.75 -8.90 -11.51
CA ALA A 336 11.23 -8.72 -10.16
C ALA A 336 11.18 -10.05 -9.40
N LEU A 337 11.31 -9.98 -8.08
CA LEU A 337 11.14 -11.10 -7.17
C LEU A 337 9.96 -10.79 -6.24
N MET A 338 8.96 -11.66 -6.22
CA MET A 338 7.79 -11.58 -5.35
C MET A 338 7.76 -12.79 -4.43
N GLY A 339 7.36 -12.60 -3.18
CA GLY A 339 7.17 -13.73 -2.28
C GLY A 339 6.12 -13.49 -1.20
N PHE A 340 5.55 -14.59 -0.73
CA PHE A 340 4.51 -14.61 0.30
C PHE A 340 5.02 -15.29 1.57
N SER A 341 4.79 -14.71 2.74
CA SER A 341 5.17 -15.31 4.03
C SER A 341 6.64 -15.80 4.05
N ALA A 342 6.91 -17.10 4.17
CA ALA A 342 8.24 -17.70 4.05
C ALA A 342 8.94 -17.36 2.72
N GLY A 343 8.22 -17.36 1.60
CA GLY A 343 8.73 -16.92 0.30
C GLY A 343 9.01 -15.41 0.26
N GLY A 344 8.25 -14.60 1.01
CA GLY A 344 8.50 -13.17 1.17
C GLY A 344 9.77 -12.89 1.98
N HIS A 345 9.99 -13.65 3.05
CA HIS A 345 11.24 -13.65 3.79
C HIS A 345 12.42 -14.07 2.91
N LEU A 346 12.27 -15.07 2.03
CA LEU A 346 13.31 -15.43 1.06
C LEU A 346 13.55 -14.31 0.05
N ALA A 347 12.50 -13.69 -0.46
CA ALA A 347 12.60 -12.61 -1.42
C ALA A 347 13.37 -11.42 -0.84
N SER A 348 13.06 -11.02 0.40
CA SER A 348 13.80 -9.95 1.08
C SER A 348 15.26 -10.34 1.34
N THR A 349 15.52 -11.58 1.78
CA THR A 349 16.88 -12.07 2.04
C THR A 349 17.75 -12.04 0.79
N VAL A 350 17.22 -12.51 -0.36
CA VAL A 350 17.94 -12.52 -1.64
C VAL A 350 18.16 -11.11 -2.18
N ALA A 351 17.20 -10.21 -1.98
CA ALA A 351 17.31 -8.82 -2.46
C ALA A 351 18.38 -8.00 -1.74
N THR A 352 18.78 -8.40 -0.53
CA THR A 352 19.77 -7.67 0.29
C THR A 352 21.13 -8.38 0.39
N GLN A 353 21.38 -9.43 -0.39
CA GLN A 353 22.65 -10.15 -0.43
C GLN A 353 23.70 -9.47 -1.31
#